data_AF-A0A2I2A8I1-F1
#
_entry.id   AF-A0A2I2A8I1-F1
#
_cell.length_a   1.000
_cell.length_b   1.000
_cell.length_c   1.000
_cell.angle_alpha   90.00
_cell.angle_beta   90.00
_cell.angle_gamma   90.00
#
_symmetry.space_group_name_H-M   'P 1'
#
loop_
_entity.id
_entity.type
_entity.pdbx_description
1 polymer ?
#
loop_
_entity_poly.entity_id
_entity_poly.type
_entity_poly.pdbx_seq_one_letter_code
_entity_poly.pdbx_strand_id
1 'polypeptide(L)'
;MFSEQIEERIVGIALKNPNLADDPDFKSRYFMGERARAIAEALCVLPTEKRSLANIWNELDNGYNQHNYPISYDDLVALEELIAGQASFYRDLQVVKRNYLENALQQAMVNYSQNRSQDHLDKVSSIIEALNTINTCDSGELTVASQEFSDQLAGKGPKAIKTLPKLDVLFNGGLSGAKLIALGARPGLGKTAFGLNLVQAILANNAEVHVDYFSLEMSKLEIFKRLISLQTQIPHSHLINPANCKLDRIKLEQAQEQILASNLQVYDSLRTLGSILAVIQAHASQYRQQYVVFIDYLGLITLDQQYQLDRYLLVSEITRQLKMCTLDYQVPIIMLSQLNRAVESRLNKAPQLADLRESGSIEQDANLVAFLYRPEKDLHKINLIIRKNREGCLGELTFKFKGETMTFE
;
A
#
# COMPACT_ATOMS: atom_id res chain seq x y z
N MET A 1 12.55 26.63 21.84
CA MET A 1 13.07 25.88 23.02
C MET A 1 13.26 24.39 22.75
N PHE A 2 12.23 23.57 22.55
CA PHE A 2 12.44 22.11 22.41
C PHE A 2 13.17 21.69 21.10
N SER A 3 12.90 22.34 19.96
CA SER A 3 13.59 22.05 18.68
C SER A 3 15.08 22.42 18.71
N GLU A 4 15.41 23.54 19.35
CA GLU A 4 16.78 24.08 19.40
C GLU A 4 17.70 23.20 20.24
N GLN A 5 17.20 22.64 21.35
CA GLN A 5 17.93 21.67 22.17
C GLN A 5 18.21 20.35 21.43
N ILE A 6 17.30 19.92 20.55
CA ILE A 6 17.48 18.72 19.72
C ILE A 6 18.57 18.99 18.67
N GLU A 7 18.52 20.16 18.02
CA GLU A 7 19.52 20.59 17.04
C GLU A 7 20.93 20.71 17.65
N GLU A 8 21.04 21.37 18.81
CA GLU A 8 22.30 21.48 19.57
C GLU A 8 22.86 20.11 19.98
N ARG A 9 21.99 19.18 20.37
CA ARG A 9 22.39 17.80 20.68
C ARG A 9 22.94 17.06 19.46
N ILE A 10 22.32 17.21 18.29
CA ILE A 10 22.78 16.56 17.05
C ILE A 10 24.19 17.06 16.68
N VAL A 11 24.38 18.39 16.69
CA VAL A 11 25.70 18.95 16.36
C VAL A 11 26.73 18.61 17.42
N GLY A 12 26.37 18.56 18.72
CA GLY A 12 27.27 18.09 19.78
C GLY A 12 27.75 16.66 19.57
N ILE A 13 26.85 15.73 19.21
CA ILE A 13 27.21 14.34 18.89
C ILE A 13 28.12 14.28 17.63
N ALA A 14 27.85 15.12 16.63
CA ALA A 14 28.66 15.19 15.41
C ALA A 14 30.04 15.83 15.63
N LEU A 15 30.17 16.80 16.53
CA LEU A 15 31.46 17.36 16.95
C LEU A 15 32.32 16.25 17.59
N LYS A 16 31.72 15.46 18.48
CA LYS A 16 32.38 14.34 19.16
C LYS A 16 32.70 13.16 18.23
N ASN A 17 31.87 12.94 17.20
CA ASN A 17 32.03 11.87 16.22
C ASN A 17 31.89 12.42 14.79
N PRO A 18 32.95 13.03 14.23
CA PRO A 18 32.85 13.77 12.97
C PRO A 18 32.41 12.97 11.75
N ASN A 19 32.59 11.64 11.75
CA ASN A 19 32.15 10.75 10.67
C ASN A 19 30.62 10.74 10.49
N LEU A 20 29.85 11.09 11.53
CA LEU A 20 28.39 11.13 11.46
C LEU A 20 27.87 12.26 10.56
N ALA A 21 28.67 13.31 10.35
CA ALA A 21 28.31 14.41 9.45
C ALA A 21 28.45 14.03 7.95
N ASP A 22 29.00 12.85 7.63
CA ASP A 22 29.03 12.32 6.26
C ASP A 22 27.72 11.60 5.87
N ASP A 23 26.78 11.47 6.81
CA ASP A 23 25.49 10.86 6.53
C ASP A 23 24.71 11.67 5.46
N PRO A 24 24.11 11.02 4.45
CA PRO A 24 23.36 11.71 3.39
C PRO A 24 22.19 12.58 3.89
N ASP A 25 21.64 12.28 5.06
CA ASP A 25 20.57 13.04 5.70
C ASP A 25 21.08 14.17 6.61
N PHE A 26 22.39 14.24 6.87
CA PHE A 26 23.01 15.35 7.60
C PHE A 26 23.24 16.54 6.66
N LYS A 27 22.27 17.46 6.61
CA LYS A 27 22.36 18.69 5.79
C LYS A 27 22.13 19.92 6.65
N SER A 28 23.05 20.88 6.56
CA SER A 28 22.98 22.15 7.29
C SER A 28 21.63 22.87 7.16
N ARG A 29 21.03 22.83 5.95
CA ARG A 29 19.72 23.44 5.68
C ARG A 29 18.59 22.93 6.59
N TYR A 30 18.69 21.74 7.18
CA TYR A 30 17.64 21.18 8.03
C TYR A 30 17.59 21.83 9.43
N PHE A 31 18.69 22.44 9.88
CA PHE A 31 18.78 23.09 11.18
C PHE A 31 18.14 24.48 11.12
N MET A 32 17.20 24.77 12.00
CA MET A 32 16.46 26.04 12.05
C MET A 32 17.13 27.06 12.96
N GLY A 33 17.76 26.61 14.05
CA GLY A 33 18.54 27.44 14.95
C GLY A 33 19.83 27.93 14.28
N GLU A 34 20.11 29.23 14.41
CA GLU A 34 21.30 29.85 13.81
C GLU A 34 22.58 29.20 14.30
N ARG A 35 22.63 28.86 15.59
CA ARG A 35 23.75 28.19 16.25
C ARG A 35 24.09 26.84 15.65
N ALA A 36 23.13 25.91 15.68
CA ALA A 36 23.32 24.56 15.20
C ALA A 36 23.52 24.51 13.67
N ARG A 37 22.84 25.38 12.91
CA ARG A 37 23.03 25.48 11.46
C ARG A 37 24.47 25.80 11.11
N ALA A 38 25.05 26.79 11.77
CA ALA A 38 26.40 27.24 11.44
C ALA A 38 27.45 26.16 11.74
N ILE A 39 27.30 25.43 12.86
CA ILE A 39 28.13 24.26 13.18
C ILE A 39 27.97 23.17 12.11
N ALA A 40 26.74 22.87 11.71
CA ALA A 40 26.46 21.88 10.68
C ALA A 40 27.06 22.28 9.30
N GLU A 41 27.06 23.56 8.95
CA GLU A 41 27.72 24.08 7.73
C GLU A 41 29.21 23.82 7.76
N ALA A 42 29.90 24.18 8.85
CA ALA A 42 31.33 23.95 9.00
C ALA A 42 31.68 22.45 8.94
N LEU A 43 30.86 21.60 9.56
CA LEU A 43 31.01 20.14 9.50
C LEU A 43 30.84 19.60 8.06
N CYS A 44 29.87 20.09 7.29
CA CYS A 44 29.64 19.66 5.90
C CYS A 44 30.75 20.12 4.94
N VAL A 45 31.38 21.27 5.18
CA VAL A 45 32.44 21.83 4.31
C VAL A 45 33.78 21.14 4.54
N LEU A 46 34.12 20.88 5.80
CA LEU A 46 35.41 20.28 6.15
C LEU A 46 35.43 18.78 5.80
N PRO A 47 36.51 18.28 5.16
CA PRO A 47 36.67 16.84 4.97
C PRO A 47 36.84 16.16 6.33
N THR A 48 36.35 14.92 6.45
CA THR A 48 36.25 14.17 7.71
C THR A 48 37.54 14.17 8.54
N GLU A 49 38.69 14.02 7.88
CA GLU A 49 40.03 14.00 8.51
C GLU A 49 40.45 15.34 9.14
N LYS A 50 39.82 16.45 8.74
CA LYS A 50 40.13 17.80 9.20
C LYS A 50 39.10 18.36 10.18
N ARG A 51 38.08 17.60 10.58
CA ARG A 51 37.01 18.03 11.51
C ARG A 51 37.46 17.99 12.97
N SER A 52 38.53 18.71 13.32
CA SER A 52 38.89 18.98 14.71
C SER A 52 38.16 20.24 15.20
N LEU A 53 37.92 20.36 16.52
CA LEU A 53 37.30 21.57 17.09
C LEU A 53 38.00 22.86 16.67
N ALA A 54 39.34 22.86 16.62
CA ALA A 54 40.12 24.02 16.19
C ALA A 54 39.88 24.38 14.72
N ASN A 55 39.78 23.39 13.84
CA ASN A 55 39.52 23.63 12.42
C ASN A 55 38.07 24.03 12.16
N ILE A 56 37.12 23.46 12.90
CA ILE A 56 35.71 23.84 12.85
C ILE A 56 35.56 25.28 13.33
N TRP A 57 36.21 25.65 14.43
CA TRP A 57 36.25 27.05 14.89
C TRP A 57 36.86 27.99 13.85
N ASN A 58 37.99 27.63 13.26
CA ASN A 58 38.60 28.44 12.19
C ASN A 58 37.69 28.58 10.97
N GLU A 59 36.91 27.56 10.61
CA GLU A 59 35.95 27.66 9.51
C GLU A 59 34.78 28.59 9.86
N LEU A 60 34.28 28.51 11.09
CA LEU A 60 33.24 29.42 11.61
C LEU A 60 33.73 30.88 11.64
N ASP A 61 34.99 31.10 12.02
CA ASP A 61 35.63 32.43 12.13
C ASP A 61 36.03 33.02 10.75
N ASN A 62 36.44 32.17 9.79
CA ASN A 62 36.81 32.61 8.45
C ASN A 62 35.60 32.81 7.51
N GLY A 63 34.54 32.01 7.67
CA GLY A 63 33.35 32.06 6.82
C GLY A 63 32.42 33.25 7.11
N TYR A 64 32.50 33.83 8.31
CA TYR A 64 31.67 34.95 8.76
C TYR A 64 32.54 36.15 9.15
N ASN A 65 32.36 37.29 8.50
CA ASN A 65 33.13 38.52 8.76
C ASN A 65 33.06 38.96 10.24
N GLN A 66 34.05 38.56 11.05
CA GLN A 66 34.53 39.02 12.37
C GLN A 66 33.65 39.76 13.40
N HIS A 67 32.38 40.11 13.19
CA HIS A 67 31.58 40.91 14.13
C HIS A 67 30.18 40.27 14.30
N ASN A 68 29.94 39.76 15.52
CA ASN A 68 28.70 39.15 16.03
C ASN A 68 28.37 37.73 15.55
N TYR A 69 29.10 36.74 16.08
CA TYR A 69 28.73 35.33 15.95
C TYR A 69 27.86 34.84 17.12
N PRO A 70 26.88 33.93 16.92
CA PRO A 70 25.99 33.48 17.99
C PRO A 70 26.61 32.43 18.95
N ILE A 71 27.83 31.95 18.68
CA ILE A 71 28.54 30.88 19.42
C ILE A 71 29.98 31.31 19.72
N SER A 72 30.43 31.03 20.95
CA SER A 72 31.83 31.14 21.37
C SER A 72 32.57 29.79 21.25
N TYR A 73 33.91 29.82 21.32
CA TYR A 73 34.70 28.58 21.37
C TYR A 73 34.33 27.72 22.59
N ASP A 74 34.07 28.35 23.74
CA ASP A 74 33.65 27.66 24.96
C ASP A 74 32.29 26.97 24.77
N ASP A 75 31.38 27.55 23.98
CA ASP A 75 30.10 26.92 23.64
C ASP A 75 30.28 25.67 22.77
N LEU A 76 31.25 25.66 21.84
CA LEU A 76 31.56 24.47 21.03
C LEU A 76 32.08 23.32 21.89
N VAL A 77 32.97 23.63 22.84
CA VAL A 77 33.49 22.66 23.80
C VAL A 77 32.35 22.11 24.67
N ALA A 78 31.47 22.98 25.17
CA ALA A 78 30.31 22.58 25.95
C ALA A 78 29.34 21.66 25.17
N LEU A 79 29.16 21.91 23.86
CA LEU A 79 28.34 21.08 22.99
C LEU A 79 28.97 19.71 22.71
N GLU A 80 30.31 19.63 22.55
CA GLU A 80 31.03 18.36 22.38
C GLU A 80 30.95 17.48 23.66
N GLU A 81 30.98 18.12 24.84
CA GLU A 81 30.91 17.45 26.14
C GLU A 81 29.50 16.93 26.50
N LEU A 82 28.45 17.32 25.76
CA LEU A 82 27.08 16.84 26.01
C LEU A 82 27.03 15.31 26.03
N ILE A 83 26.52 14.77 27.14
CA ILE A 83 26.32 13.32 27.33
C ILE A 83 25.08 12.90 26.53
N ALA A 84 25.26 12.69 25.24
CA ALA A 84 24.26 12.09 24.36
C ALA A 84 24.87 10.89 23.64
N GLY A 85 24.19 9.74 23.71
CA GLY A 85 24.62 8.52 23.02
C GLY A 85 24.37 8.61 21.52
N GLN A 86 25.27 8.05 20.70
CA GLN A 86 25.11 7.96 19.24
C GLN A 86 23.75 7.37 18.81
N ALA A 87 23.13 6.55 19.66
CA ALA A 87 21.83 5.94 19.42
C ALA A 87 20.69 6.96 19.18
N SER A 88 20.78 8.19 19.71
CA SER A 88 19.74 9.21 19.46
C SER A 88 19.96 10.03 18.19
N PHE A 89 21.18 10.01 17.64
CA PHE A 89 21.59 10.89 16.54
C PHE A 89 20.66 10.80 15.32
N TYR A 90 20.47 9.58 14.78
CA TYR A 90 19.66 9.37 13.59
C TYR A 90 18.18 9.73 13.82
N ARG A 91 17.64 9.39 14.98
CA ARG A 91 16.26 9.75 15.37
C ARG A 91 16.09 11.26 15.40
N ASP A 92 17.00 11.94 16.09
CA ASP A 92 16.96 13.40 16.25
C ASP A 92 17.13 14.09 14.88
N LEU A 93 17.99 13.56 14.02
CA LEU A 93 18.19 14.05 12.65
C LEU A 93 16.91 13.95 11.81
N GLN A 94 16.16 12.85 11.93
CA GLN A 94 14.86 12.72 11.26
C GLN A 94 13.82 13.71 11.81
N VAL A 95 13.82 13.99 13.12
CA VAL A 95 12.95 15.01 13.72
C VAL A 95 13.27 16.41 13.17
N VAL A 96 14.56 16.76 13.07
CA VAL A 96 15.00 18.05 12.52
C VAL A 96 14.65 18.16 11.03
N LYS A 97 14.90 17.11 10.25
CA LYS A 97 14.51 17.03 8.83
C LYS A 97 13.00 17.15 8.64
N ARG A 98 12.19 16.53 9.50
CA ARG A 98 10.73 16.65 9.52
C ARG A 98 10.29 18.09 9.79
N ASN A 99 10.79 18.70 10.87
CA ASN A 99 10.47 20.09 11.22
C ASN A 99 10.81 21.05 10.07
N TYR A 100 11.95 20.82 9.40
CA TYR A 100 12.32 21.57 8.21
C TYR A 100 11.30 21.43 7.08
N LEU A 101 10.90 20.20 6.75
CA LEU A 101 9.94 19.95 5.68
C LEU A 101 8.54 20.47 6.01
N GLU A 102 8.09 20.38 7.26
CA GLU A 102 6.81 20.95 7.70
C GLU A 102 6.79 22.48 7.54
N ASN A 103 7.87 23.17 7.93
CA ASN A 103 8.02 24.61 7.71
C ASN A 103 8.09 24.96 6.22
N ALA A 104 8.83 24.18 5.43
CA ALA A 104 8.91 24.37 3.98
C ALA A 104 7.55 24.16 3.30
N LEU A 105 6.75 23.20 3.79
CA LEU A 105 5.39 22.95 3.32
C LEU A 105 4.48 24.14 3.60
N GLN A 106 4.51 24.69 4.82
CA GLN A 106 3.74 25.88 5.17
C GLN A 106 4.08 27.05 4.25
N GLN A 107 5.37 27.32 4.02
CA GLN A 107 5.81 28.38 3.11
C GLN A 107 5.37 28.10 1.67
N ALA A 108 5.48 26.86 1.19
CA ALA A 108 5.05 26.49 -0.15
C ALA A 108 3.53 26.65 -0.34
N MET A 109 2.72 26.31 0.67
CA MET A 109 1.27 26.52 0.66
C MET A 109 0.90 27.99 0.64
N VAL A 110 1.60 28.85 1.39
CA VAL A 110 1.42 30.30 1.35
C VAL A 110 1.72 30.84 -0.04
N ASN A 111 2.86 30.45 -0.63
CA ASN A 111 3.25 30.87 -1.98
C ASN A 111 2.25 30.41 -3.04
N TYR A 112 1.74 29.19 -2.94
CA TYR A 112 0.70 28.67 -3.83
C TYR A 112 -0.62 29.43 -3.67
N SER A 113 -1.00 29.80 -2.44
CA SER A 113 -2.22 30.56 -2.16
C SER A 113 -2.17 31.97 -2.76
N GLN A 114 -0.99 32.59 -2.76
CA GLN A 114 -0.77 33.94 -3.30
C GLN A 114 -0.64 33.94 -4.82
N ASN A 115 -0.01 32.90 -5.38
CA ASN A 115 0.19 32.76 -6.82
C ASN A 115 0.02 31.30 -7.25
N ARG A 116 -1.10 31.02 -7.92
CA ARG A 116 -1.44 29.67 -8.37
C ARG A 116 -0.71 29.35 -9.68
N SER A 117 0.40 28.63 -9.57
CA SER A 117 1.15 28.09 -10.71
C SER A 117 1.34 26.57 -10.58
N GLN A 118 1.59 25.89 -11.70
CA GLN A 118 1.90 24.46 -11.71
C GLN A 118 3.20 24.16 -10.94
N ASP A 119 4.22 25.00 -11.11
CA ASP A 119 5.50 24.87 -10.40
C ASP A 119 5.34 24.91 -8.88
N HIS A 120 4.42 25.72 -8.36
CA HIS A 120 4.12 25.78 -6.92
C HIS A 120 3.40 24.52 -6.43
N LEU A 121 2.52 23.92 -7.24
CA LEU A 121 1.88 22.64 -6.93
C LEU A 121 2.88 21.48 -6.91
N ASP A 122 3.81 21.44 -7.87
CA ASP A 122 4.85 20.41 -7.94
C ASP A 122 5.79 20.51 -6.72
N LYS A 123 6.09 21.74 -6.27
CA LYS A 123 6.86 21.99 -5.05
C LYS A 123 6.13 21.53 -3.78
N VAL A 124 4.82 21.73 -3.67
CA VAL A 124 4.03 21.22 -2.55
C VAL A 124 4.00 19.69 -2.56
N SER A 125 3.76 19.08 -3.72
CA SER A 125 3.70 17.62 -3.88
C SER A 125 5.01 16.94 -3.52
N SER A 126 6.15 17.48 -3.99
CA SER A 126 7.47 16.91 -3.66
C SER A 126 7.81 17.00 -2.16
N ILE A 127 7.38 18.05 -1.45
CA ILE A 127 7.58 18.16 0.00
C ILE A 127 6.71 17.15 0.74
N ILE A 128 5.46 16.94 0.31
CA ILE A 128 4.56 15.93 0.90
C ILE A 128 5.14 14.52 0.71
N GLU A 129 5.68 14.22 -0.46
CA GLU A 129 6.36 12.94 -0.74
C GLU A 129 7.60 12.75 0.17
N ALA A 130 8.41 13.80 0.34
CA ALA A 130 9.54 13.78 1.26
C ALA A 130 9.13 13.62 2.74
N LEU A 131 7.97 14.16 3.17
CA LEU A 131 7.44 13.94 4.51
C LEU A 131 6.94 12.51 4.72
N ASN A 132 6.31 11.93 3.71
CA ASN A 132 5.86 10.54 3.76
C ASN A 132 7.01 9.55 3.89
N THR A 133 8.17 9.84 3.27
CA THR A 133 9.37 9.00 3.42
C THR A 133 10.05 9.12 4.79
N ILE A 134 9.78 10.15 5.60
CA ILE A 134 10.29 10.23 6.98
C ILE A 134 9.39 9.46 7.95
N ASN A 135 8.07 9.41 7.69
CA ASN A 135 7.11 8.67 8.49
C ASN A 135 7.32 7.13 8.45
N THR A 136 8.26 6.63 7.65
CA THR A 136 8.63 5.21 7.57
C THR A 136 9.82 4.84 8.46
N CYS A 137 10.37 5.77 9.25
CA CYS A 137 11.43 5.45 10.20
C CYS A 137 10.83 4.67 11.39
N ASP A 138 10.89 3.34 11.32
CA ASP A 138 10.44 2.43 12.37
C ASP A 138 11.29 2.63 13.63
N SER A 139 10.76 3.40 14.58
CA SER A 139 11.40 3.60 15.88
C SER A 139 11.26 2.39 16.80
N GLY A 140 10.47 1.39 16.42
CA GLY A 140 10.09 0.25 17.25
C GLY A 140 9.21 0.62 18.46
N GLU A 141 8.82 1.90 18.61
CA GLU A 141 8.03 2.37 19.75
C GLU A 141 6.54 2.06 19.57
N LEU A 142 5.90 1.55 20.62
CA LEU A 142 4.48 1.18 20.60
C LEU A 142 3.53 2.37 20.80
N THR A 143 4.04 3.59 21.00
CA THR A 143 3.24 4.77 21.37
C THR A 143 2.17 5.09 20.32
N VAL A 144 2.53 5.08 19.03
CA VAL A 144 1.59 5.34 17.93
C VAL A 144 0.54 4.23 17.84
N ALA A 145 0.96 2.96 17.90
CA ALA A 145 0.05 1.82 17.88
C ALA A 145 -0.92 1.82 19.08
N SER A 146 -0.46 2.22 20.27
CA SER A 146 -1.29 2.36 21.47
C SER A 146 -2.35 3.45 21.31
N GLN A 147 -1.99 4.57 20.66
CA GLN A 147 -2.94 5.64 20.37
C GLN A 147 -4.00 5.18 19.35
N GLU A 148 -3.58 4.54 18.26
CA GLU A 148 -4.50 3.99 17.25
C GLU A 148 -5.46 2.96 17.85
N PHE A 149 -4.96 2.07 18.71
CA PHE A 149 -5.78 1.09 19.42
C PHE A 149 -6.81 1.76 20.34
N SER A 150 -6.39 2.80 21.07
CA SER A 150 -7.29 3.56 21.94
C SER A 150 -8.40 4.25 21.14
N ASP A 151 -8.07 4.84 19.99
CA ASP A 151 -9.03 5.47 19.08
C ASP A 151 -10.03 4.45 18.50
N GLN A 152 -9.59 3.22 18.22
CA GLN A 152 -10.47 2.14 17.77
C GLN A 152 -11.51 1.75 18.85
N LEU A 153 -11.07 1.60 20.11
CA LEU A 153 -11.93 1.30 21.25
C LEU A 153 -12.95 2.41 21.52
N ALA A 154 -12.57 3.67 21.28
CA ALA A 154 -13.43 4.84 21.48
C ALA A 154 -14.60 4.95 20.46
N GLY A 155 -14.75 4.00 19.53
CA GLY A 155 -16.00 3.81 18.79
C GLY A 155 -15.93 4.05 17.28
N LYS A 156 -14.75 4.25 16.68
CA LYS A 156 -14.63 4.34 15.22
C LYS A 156 -14.44 3.01 14.50
N GLY A 157 -14.14 1.93 15.24
CA GLY A 157 -13.81 0.62 14.66
C GLY A 157 -12.67 0.71 13.62
N PRO A 158 -12.21 -0.42 13.07
CA PRO A 158 -11.35 -0.36 11.90
C PRO A 158 -12.14 0.19 10.71
N LYS A 159 -11.57 1.16 9.98
CA LYS A 159 -12.09 1.59 8.67
C LYS A 159 -11.95 0.42 7.69
N ALA A 160 -12.98 -0.40 7.59
CA ALA A 160 -13.02 -1.57 6.74
C ALA A 160 -14.01 -1.36 5.58
N ILE A 161 -13.57 -1.69 4.37
CA ILE A 161 -14.38 -1.71 3.15
C ILE A 161 -15.37 -2.89 3.25
N LYS A 162 -16.67 -2.60 3.20
CA LYS A 162 -17.72 -3.62 3.32
C LYS A 162 -17.85 -4.45 2.05
N THR A 163 -18.02 -5.76 2.20
CA THR A 163 -18.17 -6.70 1.08
C THR A 163 -19.56 -7.34 1.10
N LEU A 164 -19.66 -8.66 1.22
CA LEU A 164 -20.89 -9.38 1.50
C LEU A 164 -21.06 -9.51 3.01
N PRO A 165 -22.24 -9.24 3.60
CA PRO A 165 -22.41 -9.22 5.06
C PRO A 165 -21.92 -10.48 5.78
N LYS A 166 -22.17 -11.68 5.22
CA LYS A 166 -21.69 -12.95 5.79
C LYS A 166 -20.18 -13.10 5.70
N LEU A 167 -19.57 -12.58 4.64
CA LEU A 167 -18.12 -12.61 4.44
C LEU A 167 -17.42 -11.60 5.34
N ASP A 168 -18.03 -10.43 5.54
CA ASP A 168 -17.52 -9.40 6.45
C ASP A 168 -17.38 -9.92 7.88
N VAL A 169 -18.27 -10.81 8.35
CA VAL A 169 -18.12 -11.47 9.66
C VAL A 169 -16.82 -12.28 9.72
N LEU A 170 -16.49 -13.03 8.66
CA LEU A 170 -15.26 -13.82 8.59
C LEU A 170 -14.00 -12.95 8.37
N PHE A 171 -14.18 -11.75 7.84
CA PHE A 171 -13.12 -10.74 7.68
C PHE A 171 -13.02 -9.78 8.87
N ASN A 172 -13.68 -10.08 9.99
CA ASN A 172 -13.69 -9.24 11.21
C ASN A 172 -14.21 -7.81 10.98
N GLY A 173 -15.24 -7.66 10.14
CA GLY A 173 -15.89 -6.40 9.85
C GLY A 173 -15.65 -5.85 8.44
N GLY A 174 -14.90 -6.54 7.59
CA GLY A 174 -14.71 -6.19 6.17
C GLY A 174 -13.25 -6.25 5.73
N LEU A 175 -12.95 -5.69 4.56
CA LEU A 175 -11.59 -5.60 4.03
C LEU A 175 -10.87 -4.40 4.64
N SER A 176 -9.77 -4.64 5.34
CA SER A 176 -8.90 -3.57 5.85
C SER A 176 -7.59 -3.51 5.07
N GLY A 177 -6.88 -2.38 5.19
CA GLY A 177 -5.53 -2.20 4.68
C GLY A 177 -4.54 -3.27 5.14
N ALA A 178 -3.38 -3.34 4.49
CA ALA A 178 -2.30 -4.26 4.82
C ALA A 178 -2.63 -5.76 4.69
N LYS A 179 -3.65 -6.10 3.90
CA LYS A 179 -4.11 -7.49 3.70
C LYS A 179 -3.90 -7.98 2.28
N LEU A 180 -3.12 -9.05 2.16
CA LEU A 180 -3.05 -9.86 0.94
C LEU A 180 -3.99 -11.07 1.08
N ILE A 181 -4.96 -11.19 0.19
CA ILE A 181 -5.99 -12.22 0.24
C ILE A 181 -5.89 -13.09 -1.01
N ALA A 182 -5.71 -14.40 -0.82
CA ALA A 182 -5.70 -15.36 -1.91
C ALA A 182 -7.08 -16.05 -2.03
N LEU A 183 -7.70 -15.95 -3.21
CA LEU A 183 -8.90 -16.70 -3.54
C LEU A 183 -8.61 -17.76 -4.61
N GLY A 184 -8.54 -19.01 -4.20
CA GLY A 184 -8.26 -20.14 -5.08
C GLY A 184 -9.53 -20.85 -5.57
N ALA A 185 -9.52 -21.34 -6.81
CA ALA A 185 -10.58 -22.23 -7.29
C ALA A 185 -10.08 -23.15 -8.41
N ARG A 186 -10.82 -24.22 -8.69
CA ARG A 186 -10.67 -24.96 -9.95
C ARG A 186 -11.34 -24.21 -11.11
N PRO A 187 -10.83 -24.37 -12.36
CA PRO A 187 -11.47 -23.81 -13.55
C PRO A 187 -12.95 -24.19 -13.63
N GLY A 188 -13.80 -23.27 -14.09
CA GLY A 188 -15.24 -23.51 -14.26
C GLY A 188 -16.10 -23.40 -13.00
N LEU A 189 -15.51 -23.19 -11.81
CA LEU A 189 -16.27 -23.00 -10.55
C LEU A 189 -16.71 -21.54 -10.30
N GLY A 190 -16.47 -20.63 -11.25
CA GLY A 190 -16.91 -19.24 -11.14
C GLY A 190 -15.97 -18.33 -10.37
N LYS A 191 -14.66 -18.59 -10.35
CA LYS A 191 -13.64 -17.76 -9.68
C LYS A 191 -13.74 -16.26 -10.02
N THR A 192 -13.67 -15.93 -11.32
CA THR A 192 -13.83 -14.56 -11.82
C THR A 192 -15.22 -14.01 -11.52
N ALA A 193 -16.27 -14.83 -11.67
CA ALA A 193 -17.64 -14.42 -11.37
C ALA A 193 -17.78 -14.02 -9.89
N PHE A 194 -17.23 -14.80 -8.96
CA PHE A 194 -17.22 -14.48 -7.54
C PHE A 194 -16.45 -13.19 -7.24
N GLY A 195 -15.27 -13.01 -7.86
CA GLY A 195 -14.51 -11.76 -7.78
C GLY A 195 -15.35 -10.55 -8.21
N LEU A 196 -16.05 -10.63 -9.34
CA LEU A 196 -16.93 -9.56 -9.81
C LEU A 196 -18.17 -9.35 -8.91
N ASN A 197 -18.70 -10.39 -8.26
CA ASN A 197 -19.76 -10.23 -7.26
C ASN A 197 -19.25 -9.46 -6.04
N LEU A 198 -18.02 -9.73 -5.58
CA LEU A 198 -17.41 -8.95 -4.51
C LEU A 198 -17.20 -7.50 -4.91
N VAL A 199 -16.69 -7.24 -6.13
CA VAL A 199 -16.53 -5.87 -6.66
C VAL A 199 -17.86 -5.13 -6.65
N GLN A 200 -18.92 -5.75 -7.18
CA GLN A 200 -20.25 -5.14 -7.20
C GLN A 200 -20.76 -4.86 -5.78
N ALA A 201 -20.60 -5.79 -4.84
CA ALA A 201 -20.99 -5.59 -3.45
C ALA A 201 -20.19 -4.45 -2.78
N ILE A 202 -18.89 -4.35 -3.05
CA ILE A 202 -18.04 -3.27 -2.54
C ILE A 202 -18.51 -1.91 -3.06
N LEU A 203 -18.72 -1.78 -4.37
CA LEU A 203 -19.15 -0.52 -4.97
C LEU A 203 -20.56 -0.11 -4.50
N ALA A 204 -21.46 -1.09 -4.30
CA ALA A 204 -22.80 -0.84 -3.79
C ALA A 204 -22.82 -0.42 -2.31
N ASN A 205 -21.94 -0.99 -1.49
CA ASN A 205 -21.92 -0.76 -0.05
C ASN A 205 -21.02 0.41 0.38
N ASN A 206 -20.15 0.91 -0.52
CA ASN A 206 -19.16 1.93 -0.20
C ASN A 206 -19.04 2.95 -1.35
N ALA A 207 -19.77 4.07 -1.25
CA ALA A 207 -19.86 5.07 -2.32
C ALA A 207 -18.51 5.71 -2.72
N GLU A 208 -17.59 5.85 -1.76
CA GLU A 208 -16.30 6.54 -1.96
C GLU A 208 -15.16 5.58 -2.33
N VAL A 209 -15.39 4.27 -2.33
CA VAL A 209 -14.32 3.28 -2.56
C VAL A 209 -14.01 3.16 -4.05
N HIS A 210 -12.72 3.25 -4.37
CA HIS A 210 -12.16 2.97 -5.68
C HIS A 210 -11.72 1.50 -5.78
N VAL A 211 -12.02 0.88 -6.92
CA VAL A 211 -11.67 -0.51 -7.20
C VAL A 211 -10.85 -0.58 -8.48
N ASP A 212 -9.64 -1.13 -8.38
CA ASP A 212 -8.87 -1.55 -9.54
C ASP A 212 -9.01 -3.05 -9.76
N TYR A 213 -9.35 -3.44 -10.99
CA TYR A 213 -9.46 -4.83 -11.41
C TYR A 213 -8.49 -5.13 -12.55
N PHE A 214 -7.39 -5.81 -12.23
CA PHE A 214 -6.40 -6.29 -13.19
C PHE A 214 -6.83 -7.65 -13.73
N SER A 215 -7.38 -7.67 -14.94
CA SER A 215 -7.82 -8.86 -15.67
C SER A 215 -6.77 -9.32 -16.66
N LEU A 216 -5.93 -10.27 -16.26
CA LEU A 216 -4.82 -10.79 -17.04
C LEU A 216 -5.24 -11.93 -17.98
N GLU A 217 -6.33 -12.63 -17.67
CA GLU A 217 -6.86 -13.73 -18.50
C GLU A 217 -7.93 -13.26 -19.49
N MET A 218 -8.75 -12.27 -19.12
CA MET A 218 -9.92 -11.84 -19.88
C MET A 218 -9.79 -10.38 -20.33
N SER A 219 -10.34 -10.06 -21.50
CA SER A 219 -10.42 -8.67 -21.98
C SER A 219 -11.41 -7.82 -21.18
N LYS A 220 -11.24 -6.48 -21.20
CA LYS A 220 -12.17 -5.52 -20.60
C LYS A 220 -13.60 -5.74 -21.08
N LEU A 221 -13.79 -6.04 -22.37
CA LEU A 221 -15.12 -6.28 -22.95
C LEU A 221 -15.79 -7.52 -22.34
N GLU A 222 -15.05 -8.60 -22.09
CA GLU A 222 -15.59 -9.79 -21.48
C GLU A 222 -15.96 -9.57 -20.01
N ILE A 223 -15.11 -8.84 -19.26
CA ILE A 223 -15.43 -8.41 -17.89
C ILE A 223 -16.68 -7.53 -17.87
N PHE A 224 -16.77 -6.56 -18.78
CA PHE A 224 -17.93 -5.67 -18.91
C PHE A 224 -19.22 -6.44 -19.19
N LYS A 225 -19.21 -7.40 -20.13
CA LYS A 225 -20.37 -8.28 -20.41
C LYS A 225 -20.79 -9.09 -19.18
N ARG A 226 -19.84 -9.52 -18.33
CA ARG A 226 -20.16 -10.22 -17.07
C ARG A 226 -20.79 -9.30 -16.04
N LEU A 227 -20.28 -8.09 -15.88
CA LEU A 227 -20.87 -7.07 -15.00
C LEU A 227 -22.30 -6.72 -15.43
N ILE A 228 -22.53 -6.54 -16.74
CA ILE A 228 -23.87 -6.32 -17.29
C ILE A 228 -24.78 -7.51 -16.99
N SER A 229 -24.32 -8.75 -17.20
CA SER A 229 -25.10 -9.96 -16.90
C SER A 229 -25.48 -10.03 -15.42
N LEU A 230 -24.52 -9.76 -14.54
CA LEU A 230 -24.69 -9.74 -13.09
C LEU A 230 -25.69 -8.67 -12.65
N GLN A 231 -25.61 -7.46 -13.21
CA GLN A 231 -26.47 -6.33 -12.84
C GLN A 231 -27.88 -6.44 -13.41
N THR A 232 -28.00 -6.89 -14.66
CA THR A 232 -29.29 -6.98 -15.35
C THR A 232 -30.00 -8.31 -15.15
N GLN A 233 -29.30 -9.33 -14.64
CA GLN A 233 -29.81 -10.71 -14.61
C GLN A 233 -30.18 -11.26 -16.01
N ILE A 234 -29.66 -10.65 -17.08
CA ILE A 234 -29.77 -11.19 -18.43
C ILE A 234 -28.73 -12.31 -18.58
N PRO A 235 -29.09 -13.48 -19.15
CA PRO A 235 -28.15 -14.56 -19.37
C PRO A 235 -26.89 -14.11 -20.13
N HIS A 236 -25.72 -14.49 -19.64
CA HIS A 236 -24.44 -14.08 -20.22
C HIS A 236 -24.28 -14.56 -21.67
N SER A 237 -24.84 -15.73 -22.00
CA SER A 237 -24.87 -16.27 -23.38
C SER A 237 -25.57 -15.32 -24.37
N HIS A 238 -26.62 -14.62 -23.91
CA HIS A 238 -27.34 -13.63 -24.70
C HIS A 238 -26.51 -12.37 -24.97
N LEU A 239 -25.62 -12.00 -24.04
CA LEU A 239 -24.69 -10.87 -24.22
C LEU A 239 -23.47 -11.23 -25.08
N ILE A 240 -23.11 -12.51 -25.11
CA ILE A 240 -22.10 -13.03 -26.05
C ILE A 240 -22.65 -13.04 -27.47
N ASN A 241 -23.88 -13.57 -27.66
CA ASN A 241 -24.54 -13.62 -28.95
C ASN A 241 -25.95 -12.98 -28.91
N PRO A 242 -26.03 -11.64 -29.06
CA PRO A 242 -27.29 -10.90 -29.04
C PRO A 242 -28.27 -11.30 -30.15
N ALA A 243 -27.80 -11.86 -31.27
CA ALA A 243 -28.64 -12.17 -32.42
C ALA A 243 -29.69 -13.25 -32.13
N ASN A 244 -29.44 -14.09 -31.12
CA ASN A 244 -30.29 -15.24 -30.79
C ASN A 244 -31.35 -14.96 -29.72
N CYS A 245 -31.53 -13.70 -29.31
CA CYS A 245 -32.47 -13.33 -28.25
C CYS A 245 -32.99 -11.91 -28.41
N LYS A 246 -34.14 -11.62 -27.78
CA LYS A 246 -34.64 -10.24 -27.67
C LYS A 246 -34.13 -9.65 -26.35
N LEU A 247 -33.22 -8.68 -26.46
CA LEU A 247 -32.66 -7.97 -25.32
C LEU A 247 -33.48 -6.74 -24.97
N ASP A 248 -33.66 -6.50 -23.67
CA ASP A 248 -34.21 -5.25 -23.14
C ASP A 248 -33.12 -4.16 -23.22
N ARG A 249 -33.20 -3.31 -24.25
CA ARG A 249 -32.19 -2.28 -24.50
C ARG A 249 -32.17 -1.20 -23.43
N ILE A 250 -33.35 -0.82 -22.90
CA ILE A 250 -33.45 0.21 -21.86
C ILE A 250 -32.74 -0.28 -20.60
N LYS A 251 -33.00 -1.54 -20.20
CA LYS A 251 -32.34 -2.15 -19.05
C LYS A 251 -30.83 -2.28 -19.23
N LEU A 252 -30.36 -2.56 -20.45
CA LEU A 252 -28.93 -2.61 -20.77
C LEU A 252 -28.28 -1.22 -20.69
N GLU A 253 -28.89 -0.21 -21.30
CA GLU A 253 -28.40 1.18 -21.29
C GLU A 253 -28.27 1.70 -19.85
N GLN A 254 -29.30 1.49 -19.02
CA GLN A 254 -29.25 1.87 -17.60
C GLN A 254 -28.13 1.16 -16.82
N ALA A 255 -27.92 -0.13 -17.06
CA ALA A 255 -26.83 -0.86 -16.41
C ALA A 255 -25.44 -0.39 -16.89
N GLN A 256 -25.31 -0.05 -18.18
CA GLN A 256 -24.08 0.53 -18.72
C GLN A 256 -23.76 1.86 -18.06
N GLU A 257 -24.73 2.77 -17.97
CA GLU A 257 -24.57 4.07 -17.31
C GLU A 257 -24.15 3.90 -15.84
N GLN A 258 -24.79 2.99 -15.11
CA GLN A 258 -24.45 2.71 -13.71
C GLN A 258 -23.03 2.15 -13.54
N ILE A 259 -22.59 1.25 -14.42
CA ILE A 259 -21.22 0.70 -14.36
C ILE A 259 -20.21 1.79 -14.72
N LEU A 260 -20.46 2.59 -15.76
CA LEU A 260 -19.57 3.66 -16.19
C LEU A 260 -19.46 4.80 -15.17
N ALA A 261 -20.52 5.04 -14.38
CA ALA A 261 -20.51 5.99 -13.28
C ALA A 261 -19.89 5.45 -11.99
N SER A 262 -19.57 4.15 -11.93
CA SER A 262 -18.97 3.53 -10.74
C SER A 262 -17.47 3.80 -10.63
N ASN A 263 -16.93 3.75 -9.41
CA ASN A 263 -15.50 3.91 -9.13
C ASN A 263 -14.70 2.63 -9.44
N LEU A 264 -14.91 2.03 -10.62
CA LEU A 264 -14.25 0.81 -11.06
C LEU A 264 -13.36 1.07 -12.28
N GLN A 265 -12.08 0.73 -12.17
CA GLN A 265 -11.18 0.68 -13.32
C GLN A 265 -10.78 -0.76 -13.64
N VAL A 266 -10.80 -1.11 -14.92
CA VAL A 266 -10.44 -2.45 -15.41
C VAL A 266 -9.23 -2.36 -16.35
N TYR A 267 -8.20 -3.15 -16.05
CA TYR A 267 -6.96 -3.22 -16.82
C TYR A 267 -6.77 -4.62 -17.41
N ASP A 268 -6.62 -4.75 -18.72
CA ASP A 268 -6.39 -6.03 -19.43
C ASP A 268 -5.07 -6.06 -20.24
N SER A 269 -4.36 -4.95 -20.29
CA SER A 269 -3.09 -4.78 -21.00
C SER A 269 -1.86 -4.79 -20.08
N LEU A 270 -2.03 -4.56 -18.78
CA LEU A 270 -0.95 -4.48 -17.80
C LEU A 270 -0.58 -5.88 -17.31
N ARG A 271 0.53 -6.43 -17.83
CA ARG A 271 0.96 -7.81 -17.54
C ARG A 271 2.22 -7.90 -16.68
N THR A 272 3.00 -6.82 -16.58
CA THR A 272 4.21 -6.83 -15.75
C THR A 272 3.91 -6.39 -14.33
N LEU A 273 4.60 -6.99 -13.35
CA LEU A 273 4.43 -6.65 -11.94
C LEU A 273 4.71 -5.17 -11.68
N GLY A 274 5.78 -4.59 -12.24
CA GLY A 274 6.09 -3.18 -12.08
C GLY A 274 4.98 -2.27 -12.61
N SER A 275 4.38 -2.61 -13.76
CA SER A 275 3.26 -1.83 -14.32
C SER A 275 2.01 -1.86 -13.43
N ILE A 276 1.73 -3.01 -12.80
CA ILE A 276 0.62 -3.17 -11.85
C ILE A 276 0.91 -2.37 -10.57
N LEU A 277 2.11 -2.51 -9.99
CA LEU A 277 2.51 -1.82 -8.78
C LEU A 277 2.51 -0.29 -8.94
N ALA A 278 2.92 0.23 -10.10
CA ALA A 278 2.90 1.67 -10.38
C ALA A 278 1.48 2.26 -10.34
N VAL A 279 0.49 1.55 -10.89
CA VAL A 279 -0.92 1.95 -10.81
C VAL A 279 -1.40 1.91 -9.37
N ILE A 280 -1.11 0.82 -8.64
CA ILE A 280 -1.50 0.68 -7.24
C ILE A 280 -0.91 1.80 -6.38
N GLN A 281 0.36 2.14 -6.57
CA GLN A 281 1.03 3.23 -5.85
C GLN A 281 0.35 4.59 -6.11
N ALA A 282 0.07 4.91 -7.38
CA ALA A 282 -0.56 6.18 -7.75
C ALA A 282 -1.97 6.30 -7.13
N HIS A 283 -2.78 5.26 -7.26
CA HIS A 283 -4.14 5.22 -6.73
C HIS A 283 -4.20 5.13 -5.21
N ALA A 284 -3.26 4.45 -4.56
CA ALA A 284 -3.18 4.42 -3.10
C ALA A 284 -2.90 5.80 -2.51
N SER A 285 -2.03 6.59 -3.16
CA SER A 285 -1.77 7.99 -2.75
C SER A 285 -3.04 8.86 -2.88
N GLN A 286 -3.81 8.64 -3.95
CA GLN A 286 -5.02 9.40 -4.24
C GLN A 286 -6.21 9.03 -3.33
N TYR A 287 -6.51 7.74 -3.19
CA TYR A 287 -7.73 7.24 -2.54
C TYR A 287 -7.50 6.73 -1.10
N ARG A 288 -6.25 6.53 -0.69
CA ARG A 288 -5.85 6.09 0.66
C ARG A 288 -6.60 4.83 1.10
N GLN A 289 -7.31 4.90 2.22
CA GLN A 289 -8.06 3.79 2.84
C GLN A 289 -9.35 3.41 2.08
N GLN A 290 -9.69 4.13 1.01
CA GLN A 290 -10.87 3.90 0.18
C GLN A 290 -10.49 3.24 -1.14
N TYR A 291 -9.55 2.30 -1.11
CA TYR A 291 -9.00 1.68 -2.29
C TYR A 291 -8.87 0.17 -2.09
N VAL A 292 -9.24 -0.61 -3.11
CA VAL A 292 -9.10 -2.06 -3.11
C VAL A 292 -8.68 -2.54 -4.49
N VAL A 293 -7.86 -3.59 -4.51
CA VAL A 293 -7.28 -4.13 -5.73
C VAL A 293 -7.68 -5.59 -5.92
N PHE A 294 -8.07 -5.94 -7.14
CA PHE A 294 -8.31 -7.30 -7.58
C PHE A 294 -7.34 -7.68 -8.71
N ILE A 295 -6.76 -8.88 -8.64
CA ILE A 295 -5.84 -9.40 -9.65
C ILE A 295 -6.32 -10.79 -10.13
N ASP A 296 -6.71 -10.91 -11.40
CA ASP A 296 -7.20 -12.13 -12.04
C ASP A 296 -6.36 -12.53 -13.27
N TYR A 297 -5.37 -13.42 -13.21
CA TYR A 297 -4.92 -14.24 -12.10
C TYR A 297 -3.39 -14.21 -12.00
N LEU A 298 -2.89 -14.40 -10.78
CA LEU A 298 -1.48 -14.19 -10.43
C LEU A 298 -0.48 -14.91 -11.36
N GLY A 299 -0.84 -16.09 -11.86
CA GLY A 299 0.01 -16.91 -12.73
C GLY A 299 0.27 -16.36 -14.13
N LEU A 300 -0.30 -15.21 -14.51
CA LEU A 300 -0.02 -14.50 -15.76
C LEU A 300 0.84 -13.25 -15.59
N ILE A 301 1.19 -12.89 -14.35
CA ILE A 301 2.08 -11.77 -14.09
C ILE A 301 3.50 -12.15 -14.51
N THR A 302 4.16 -11.26 -15.24
CA THR A 302 5.58 -11.37 -15.59
C THR A 302 6.39 -10.34 -14.80
N LEU A 303 7.67 -10.61 -14.54
CA LEU A 303 8.59 -9.61 -14.00
C LEU A 303 9.20 -8.77 -15.13
N ASP A 304 9.56 -7.51 -14.83
CA ASP A 304 10.13 -6.59 -15.83
C ASP A 304 11.51 -7.05 -16.34
N GLN A 305 12.24 -7.82 -15.54
CA GLN A 305 13.46 -8.51 -15.96
C GLN A 305 13.12 -9.92 -16.41
N GLN A 306 13.43 -10.24 -17.67
CA GLN A 306 13.28 -11.58 -18.27
C GLN A 306 14.33 -12.54 -17.72
N TYR A 307 14.29 -12.83 -16.43
CA TYR A 307 14.98 -14.02 -15.93
C TYR A 307 14.13 -15.25 -16.27
N GLN A 308 14.76 -16.29 -16.81
CA GLN A 308 14.18 -17.64 -16.85
C GLN A 308 14.15 -18.21 -15.43
N LEU A 309 13.37 -17.59 -14.55
CA LEU A 309 13.14 -18.09 -13.20
C LEU A 309 12.25 -19.32 -13.27
N ASP A 310 12.51 -20.26 -12.37
CA ASP A 310 11.53 -21.30 -12.04
C ASP A 310 10.20 -20.61 -11.70
N ARG A 311 9.10 -21.16 -12.20
CA ARG A 311 7.75 -20.67 -11.95
C ARG A 311 7.45 -20.56 -10.45
N TYR A 312 7.99 -21.44 -9.62
CA TYR A 312 7.89 -21.34 -8.17
C TYR A 312 8.55 -20.06 -7.62
N LEU A 313 9.76 -19.75 -8.08
CA LEU A 313 10.49 -18.54 -7.67
C LEU A 313 9.80 -17.28 -8.17
N LEU A 314 9.26 -17.32 -9.39
CA LEU A 314 8.48 -16.23 -9.96
C LEU A 314 7.25 -15.90 -9.11
N VAL A 315 6.43 -16.91 -8.78
CA VAL A 315 5.24 -16.74 -7.93
C VAL A 315 5.63 -16.22 -6.55
N SER A 316 6.74 -16.71 -6.00
CA SER A 316 7.26 -16.26 -4.71
C SER A 316 7.66 -14.80 -4.71
N GLU A 317 8.33 -14.33 -5.76
CA GLU A 317 8.70 -12.92 -5.88
C GLU A 317 7.46 -12.03 -6.04
N ILE A 318 6.51 -12.43 -6.88
CA ILE A 318 5.26 -11.69 -7.10
C ILE A 318 4.47 -11.55 -5.80
N THR A 319 4.25 -12.66 -5.08
CA THR A 319 3.48 -12.65 -3.85
C THR A 319 4.16 -11.84 -2.75
N ARG A 320 5.48 -11.94 -2.62
CA ARG A 320 6.28 -11.12 -1.70
C ARG A 320 6.14 -9.63 -1.99
N GLN A 321 6.34 -9.21 -3.24
CA GLN A 321 6.22 -7.79 -3.62
C GLN A 321 4.78 -7.27 -3.46
N LEU A 322 3.78 -8.05 -3.82
CA LEU A 322 2.38 -7.70 -3.55
C LEU A 322 2.13 -7.56 -2.05
N LYS A 323 2.70 -8.45 -1.22
CA LYS A 323 2.57 -8.35 0.23
C LYS A 323 3.21 -7.07 0.77
N MET A 324 4.42 -6.72 0.34
CA MET A 324 5.08 -5.46 0.71
C MET A 324 4.21 -4.26 0.29
N CYS A 325 3.69 -4.27 -0.94
CA CYS A 325 2.77 -3.25 -1.43
C CYS A 325 1.54 -3.06 -0.53
N THR A 326 0.94 -4.16 -0.01
CA THR A 326 -0.16 -4.02 0.96
C THR A 326 0.26 -3.28 2.23
N LEU A 327 1.47 -3.53 2.73
CA LEU A 327 1.99 -2.95 3.97
C LEU A 327 2.34 -1.47 3.78
N ASP A 328 3.05 -1.16 2.69
CA ASP A 328 3.55 0.18 2.38
C ASP A 328 2.39 1.15 2.15
N TYR A 329 1.36 0.71 1.44
CA TYR A 329 0.25 1.57 1.03
C TYR A 329 -1.03 1.39 1.85
N GLN A 330 -1.05 0.43 2.79
CA GLN A 330 -2.24 0.10 3.58
C GLN A 330 -3.47 -0.22 2.71
N VAL A 331 -3.27 -0.99 1.63
CA VAL A 331 -4.33 -1.37 0.67
C VAL A 331 -4.63 -2.88 0.74
N PRO A 332 -5.91 -3.30 0.77
CA PRO A 332 -6.27 -4.69 0.56
C PRO A 332 -6.10 -5.12 -0.91
N ILE A 333 -5.34 -6.20 -1.14
CA ILE A 333 -5.17 -6.82 -2.46
C ILE A 333 -5.79 -8.22 -2.43
N ILE A 334 -6.75 -8.47 -3.32
CA ILE A 334 -7.38 -9.77 -3.55
C ILE A 334 -6.79 -10.36 -4.83
N MET A 335 -6.00 -11.42 -4.68
CA MET A 335 -5.42 -12.14 -5.82
C MET A 335 -6.15 -13.47 -6.05
N LEU A 336 -6.52 -13.70 -7.31
CA LEU A 336 -7.20 -14.91 -7.73
C LEU A 336 -6.15 -15.94 -8.16
N SER A 337 -6.25 -17.15 -7.61
CA SER A 337 -5.32 -18.25 -7.87
C SER A 337 -6.05 -19.48 -8.42
N GLN A 338 -5.34 -20.29 -9.19
CA GLN A 338 -5.84 -21.57 -9.69
C GLN A 338 -5.32 -22.71 -8.83
N LEU A 339 -6.16 -23.71 -8.58
CA LEU A 339 -5.80 -24.92 -7.83
C LEU A 339 -5.19 -26.01 -8.74
N ASN A 340 -4.31 -26.82 -8.16
CA ASN A 340 -3.79 -28.04 -8.76
C ASN A 340 -4.92 -29.01 -9.12
N ARG A 341 -4.76 -29.75 -10.22
CA ARG A 341 -5.77 -30.74 -10.68
C ARG A 341 -5.93 -31.91 -9.70
N ALA A 342 -4.93 -32.18 -8.86
CA ALA A 342 -4.92 -33.27 -7.89
C ALA A 342 -6.07 -33.20 -6.86
N VAL A 343 -6.68 -32.03 -6.64
CA VAL A 343 -7.85 -31.92 -5.76
C VAL A 343 -9.05 -32.73 -6.27
N GLU A 344 -9.17 -32.92 -7.59
CA GLU A 344 -10.32 -33.58 -8.21
C GLU A 344 -10.29 -35.11 -8.05
N SER A 345 -9.12 -35.70 -7.82
CA SER A 345 -8.95 -37.14 -7.65
C SER A 345 -9.12 -37.62 -6.21
N ARG A 346 -9.27 -36.71 -5.24
CA ARG A 346 -9.48 -37.07 -3.84
C ARG A 346 -10.95 -37.39 -3.55
N LEU A 347 -11.17 -38.32 -2.62
CA LEU A 347 -12.50 -38.61 -2.06
C LEU A 347 -13.14 -37.39 -1.40
N ASN A 348 -12.34 -36.61 -0.67
CA ASN A 348 -12.77 -35.30 -0.18
C ASN A 348 -12.20 -34.21 -1.09
N LYS A 349 -13.10 -33.58 -1.85
CA LYS A 349 -12.75 -32.51 -2.81
C LYS A 349 -12.67 -31.12 -2.17
N ALA A 350 -12.82 -31.02 -0.85
CA ALA A 350 -12.62 -29.77 -0.14
C ALA A 350 -11.14 -29.34 -0.24
N PRO A 351 -10.83 -28.19 -0.85
CA PRO A 351 -9.46 -27.75 -1.03
C PRO A 351 -8.76 -27.49 0.31
N GLN A 352 -7.45 -27.64 0.29
CA GLN A 352 -6.49 -27.43 1.37
C GLN A 352 -5.38 -26.50 0.86
N LEU A 353 -4.55 -25.97 1.76
CA LEU A 353 -3.52 -25.00 1.40
C LEU A 353 -2.52 -25.57 0.36
N ALA A 354 -2.16 -26.85 0.51
CA ALA A 354 -1.29 -27.57 -0.43
C ALA A 354 -1.84 -27.68 -1.87
N ASP A 355 -3.13 -27.40 -2.10
CA ASP A 355 -3.73 -27.43 -3.45
C ASP A 355 -3.46 -26.16 -4.25
N LEU A 356 -3.00 -25.08 -3.63
CA LEU A 356 -2.54 -23.92 -4.38
C LEU A 356 -1.40 -24.39 -5.31
N ARG A 357 -1.46 -24.02 -6.59
CA ARG A 357 -0.46 -24.45 -7.56
C ARG A 357 0.87 -23.75 -7.31
N GLU A 358 1.98 -24.51 -7.21
CA GLU A 358 3.36 -23.99 -7.15
C GLU A 358 3.59 -22.95 -6.02
N SER A 359 3.06 -23.20 -4.81
CA SER A 359 2.43 -22.16 -3.97
C SER A 359 2.87 -21.98 -2.51
N GLY A 360 3.97 -22.60 -2.07
CA GLY A 360 4.42 -22.45 -0.68
C GLY A 360 4.51 -20.97 -0.25
N SER A 361 4.91 -20.09 -1.17
CA SER A 361 4.93 -18.63 -0.98
C SER A 361 3.56 -17.97 -0.88
N ILE A 362 2.58 -18.34 -1.73
CA ILE A 362 1.21 -17.82 -1.61
C ILE A 362 0.65 -18.11 -0.22
N GLU A 363 0.83 -19.35 0.26
CA GLU A 363 0.39 -19.74 1.60
C GLU A 363 1.10 -18.91 2.65
N GLN A 364 2.41 -18.68 2.56
CA GLN A 364 3.18 -17.94 3.56
C GLN A 364 2.84 -16.45 3.58
N ASP A 365 2.74 -15.80 2.43
CA ASP A 365 2.60 -14.35 2.31
C ASP A 365 1.17 -13.87 2.54
N ALA A 366 0.16 -14.61 2.07
CA ALA A 366 -1.23 -14.21 2.20
C ALA A 366 -1.67 -14.13 3.67
N ASN A 367 -2.38 -13.06 4.03
CA ASN A 367 -3.04 -12.91 5.33
C ASN A 367 -4.24 -13.87 5.44
N LEU A 368 -4.98 -14.05 4.34
CA LEU A 368 -6.15 -14.90 4.26
C LEU A 368 -6.10 -15.75 2.99
N VAL A 369 -6.43 -17.04 3.11
CA VAL A 369 -6.56 -17.96 1.97
C VAL A 369 -7.93 -18.60 2.01
N ALA A 370 -8.71 -18.38 0.96
CA ALA A 370 -10.02 -18.96 0.76
C ALA A 370 -10.11 -19.73 -0.55
N PHE A 371 -10.98 -20.73 -0.59
CA PHE A 371 -11.19 -21.55 -1.77
C PHE A 371 -12.65 -21.66 -2.15
N LEU A 372 -12.96 -21.57 -3.45
CA LEU A 372 -14.24 -21.98 -3.99
C LEU A 372 -14.17 -23.45 -4.40
N TYR A 373 -15.14 -24.22 -3.93
CA TYR A 373 -15.30 -25.61 -4.34
C TYR A 373 -16.78 -26.02 -4.40
N ARG A 374 -17.06 -27.03 -5.21
CA ARG A 374 -18.40 -27.60 -5.30
C ARG A 374 -18.51 -28.78 -4.33
N PRO A 375 -19.43 -28.75 -3.36
CA PRO A 375 -19.67 -29.89 -2.49
C PRO A 375 -20.28 -31.06 -3.29
N GLU A 376 -19.93 -32.29 -2.95
CA GLU A 376 -20.37 -33.47 -3.72
C GLU A 376 -21.89 -33.69 -3.67
N LYS A 377 -22.52 -33.29 -2.57
CA LYS A 377 -23.94 -33.56 -2.30
C LYS A 377 -24.90 -32.56 -2.97
N ASP A 378 -24.42 -31.41 -3.45
CA ASP A 378 -25.27 -30.37 -4.05
C ASP A 378 -24.54 -29.64 -5.19
N LEU A 379 -24.88 -30.02 -6.42
CA LEU A 379 -24.22 -29.50 -7.62
C LEU A 379 -24.59 -28.04 -7.93
N HIS A 380 -25.65 -27.50 -7.31
CA HIS A 380 -26.11 -26.13 -7.53
C HIS A 380 -25.50 -25.12 -6.54
N LYS A 381 -24.73 -25.61 -5.57
CA LYS A 381 -24.06 -24.78 -4.57
C LYS A 381 -22.56 -24.73 -4.78
N ILE A 382 -21.97 -23.62 -4.38
CA ILE A 382 -20.53 -23.43 -4.32
C ILE A 382 -20.20 -22.98 -2.90
N ASN A 383 -19.28 -23.68 -2.25
CA ASN A 383 -18.81 -23.33 -0.93
C ASN A 383 -17.54 -22.49 -1.06
N LEU A 384 -17.48 -21.39 -0.32
CA LEU A 384 -16.28 -20.62 -0.03
C LEU A 384 -15.74 -21.08 1.32
N ILE A 385 -14.53 -21.61 1.33
CA ILE A 385 -13.92 -22.14 2.53
C ILE A 385 -12.62 -21.45 2.87
N ILE A 386 -12.53 -20.91 4.08
CA ILE A 386 -11.35 -20.22 4.57
C ILE A 386 -10.44 -21.25 5.23
N ARG A 387 -9.22 -21.38 4.70
CA ARG A 387 -8.20 -22.32 5.18
C ARG A 387 -7.05 -21.66 5.91
N LYS A 388 -6.87 -20.35 5.72
CA LYS A 388 -5.95 -19.52 6.50
C LYS A 388 -6.63 -18.19 6.79
N ASN A 389 -6.56 -17.74 8.02
CA ASN A 389 -6.97 -16.40 8.44
C ASN A 389 -6.05 -15.95 9.59
N ARG A 390 -5.13 -15.01 9.33
CA ARG A 390 -4.16 -14.56 10.35
C ARG A 390 -4.78 -13.78 11.50
N GLU A 391 -5.96 -13.20 11.29
CA GLU A 391 -6.58 -12.27 12.24
C GLU A 391 -7.93 -12.77 12.77
N GLY A 392 -8.40 -13.94 12.32
CA GLY A 392 -9.76 -14.39 12.62
C GLY A 392 -9.92 -15.90 12.54
N CYS A 393 -11.17 -16.34 12.52
CA CYS A 393 -11.51 -17.75 12.48
C CYS A 393 -11.47 -18.32 11.05
N LEU A 394 -11.31 -19.63 10.99
CA LEU A 394 -11.66 -20.39 9.79
C LEU A 394 -13.19 -20.50 9.72
N GLY A 395 -13.70 -20.70 8.51
CA GLY A 395 -15.13 -20.77 8.30
C GLY A 395 -15.46 -21.21 6.88
N GLU A 396 -16.73 -21.53 6.69
CA GLU A 396 -17.26 -21.94 5.41
C GLU A 396 -18.59 -21.23 5.16
N LEU A 397 -18.75 -20.68 3.96
CA LEU A 397 -19.97 -20.06 3.49
C LEU A 397 -20.46 -20.81 2.26
N THR A 398 -21.75 -21.10 2.22
CA THR A 398 -22.38 -21.75 1.08
C THR A 398 -23.17 -20.74 0.28
N PHE A 399 -22.90 -20.68 -1.02
CA PHE A 399 -23.58 -19.82 -1.98
C PHE A 399 -24.35 -20.65 -3.00
N LYS A 400 -25.47 -20.11 -3.48
CA LYS A 400 -26.11 -20.59 -4.70
C LYS A 400 -25.48 -19.89 -5.89
N PHE A 401 -24.90 -20.64 -6.83
CA PHE A 401 -24.27 -20.06 -8.02
C PHE A 401 -25.17 -20.21 -9.25
N LYS A 402 -25.65 -19.08 -9.77
CA LYS A 402 -26.38 -18.99 -11.03
C LYS A 402 -25.41 -18.67 -12.16
N GLY A 403 -24.85 -19.71 -12.77
CA GLY A 403 -23.86 -19.55 -13.85
C GLY A 403 -24.37 -18.79 -15.08
N GLU A 404 -25.67 -18.86 -15.36
CA GLU A 404 -26.29 -18.13 -16.47
C GLU A 404 -26.16 -16.61 -16.32
N THR A 405 -26.31 -16.09 -15.10
CA THR A 405 -26.25 -14.66 -14.78
C THR A 405 -25.00 -14.27 -13.99
N MET A 406 -24.04 -15.20 -13.86
CA MET A 406 -22.80 -15.01 -13.10
C MET A 406 -23.01 -14.60 -11.63
N THR A 407 -24.16 -14.94 -11.02
CA THR A 407 -24.57 -14.44 -9.71
C THR A 407 -24.28 -15.45 -8.59
N PHE A 408 -23.75 -14.98 -7.47
CA PHE A 408 -23.63 -15.72 -6.21
C PHE A 408 -24.63 -15.17 -5.18
N GLU A 409 -25.48 -16.04 -4.61
CA GLU A 409 -26.53 -15.69 -3.63
C GLU A 409 -26.32 -16.39 -2.28
#